data_AF-A0A127SGW7-F1
#
_entry.id   AF-A0A127SGW7-F1
#
_cell.length_a   1.000
_cell.length_b   1.000
_cell.length_c   1.000
_cell.angle_alpha   90.00
_cell.angle_beta   90.00
_cell.angle_gamma   90.00
#
_symmetry.space_group_name_H-M   'P 1'
#
loop_
_entity.id
_entity.type
_entity.pdbx_description
1 polymer ?
#
loop_
_entity_poly.entity_id
_entity_poly.type
_entity_poly.pdbx_seq_one_letter_code
_entity_poly.pdbx_strand_id
1 'polypeptide(L)' 'SIDSNGPFVRKKIPSPLAQRNVWAALSACQSNRLPRVEATYELPDRFVIVYDYVPGSTLAQIVEENGRLAPNVAVQLI' A
#
# COMPACT_ATOMS: atom_id res chain seq x y z
N SER A 1 9.62 -17.20 -6.25
CA SER A 1 9.08 -17.58 -4.93
C SER A 1 9.03 -16.32 -4.10
N ILE A 2 7.91 -15.97 -3.46
CA ILE A 2 7.95 -14.92 -2.41
C ILE A 2 8.53 -15.65 -1.21
N ASP A 3 9.85 -15.66 -1.13
CA ASP A 3 10.57 -16.27 -0.03
C ASP A 3 10.32 -15.43 1.21
N SER A 4 9.41 -15.95 2.05
CA SER A 4 9.10 -15.74 3.47
C SER A 4 9.88 -14.68 4.28
N ASN A 5 10.07 -13.46 3.78
CA ASN A 5 10.78 -12.41 4.51
C ASN A 5 9.86 -11.20 4.76
N GLY A 6 8.98 -11.33 5.75
CA GLY A 6 8.15 -10.24 6.29
C GLY A 6 6.65 -10.40 6.09
N PRO A 7 5.82 -9.69 6.87
CA PRO A 7 4.39 -9.59 6.61
C PRO A 7 4.15 -8.81 5.31
N PHE A 8 3.36 -9.38 4.41
CA PHE A 8 2.96 -8.74 3.16
C PHE A 8 1.45 -8.57 3.08
N VAL A 9 1.02 -7.47 2.49
CA VAL A 9 -0.39 -7.24 2.17
C VAL A 9 -0.65 -7.68 0.74
N ARG A 10 -1.77 -8.38 0.54
CA ARG A 10 -2.25 -8.79 -0.79
C ARG A 10 -3.52 -8.05 -1.13
N LYS A 11 -3.43 -7.11 -2.07
CA LYS A 11 -4.60 -6.39 -2.59
C LYS A 11 -5.09 -7.05 -3.87
N LYS A 12 -6.33 -7.56 -3.84
CA LYS A 12 -7.00 -8.15 -5.01
C LYS A 12 -7.94 -7.12 -5.63
N ILE A 13 -7.71 -6.79 -6.89
CA ILE A 13 -8.47 -5.79 -7.63
C ILE A 13 -9.17 -6.49 -8.79
N PRO A 14 -10.49 -6.28 -9.01
CA PRO A 14 -11.14 -6.78 -10.22
C PRO A 14 -10.39 -6.30 -11.47
N SER A 15 -10.14 -7.20 -12.42
CA SER A 15 -9.32 -6.93 -13.61
C SER A 15 -9.74 -5.68 -14.41
N PRO A 16 -11.05 -5.36 -14.57
CA PRO A 16 -11.48 -4.14 -15.26
C PRO A 16 -11.13 -2.85 -14.52
N LEU A 17 -10.93 -2.91 -13.20
CA LEU A 17 -10.57 -1.76 -12.35
C LEU A 17 -9.06 -1.67 -12.10
N ALA A 18 -8.29 -2.65 -12.59
CA ALA A 18 -6.87 -2.75 -12.34
C ALA A 18 -6.08 -1.81 -13.27
N GLN A 19 -5.66 -0.66 -12.74
CA GLN A 19 -4.75 0.26 -13.41
C GLN A 19 -3.30 -0.24 -13.33
N ARG A 20 -2.95 -1.25 -14.14
CA ARG A 20 -1.66 -1.96 -14.12
C ARG A 20 -0.44 -1.03 -14.22
N ASN A 21 -0.53 0.01 -15.05
CA ASN A 21 0.56 0.96 -15.24
C ASN A 21 0.92 1.72 -13.96
N VAL A 22 -0.06 2.01 -13.09
CA VAL A 22 0.17 2.66 -11.80
C VAL A 22 0.97 1.74 -10.89
N TRP A 23 0.64 0.45 -10.86
CA TRP A 23 1.34 -0.54 -10.05
C TRP A 23 2.75 -0.84 -10.56
N ALA A 24 2.94 -0.84 -11.88
CA ALA A 24 4.26 -0.95 -12.50
C ALA A 24 5.15 0.28 -12.17
N ALA A 25 4.58 1.48 -12.24
CA ALA A 25 5.29 2.70 -11.84
C ALA A 25 5.65 2.68 -10.34
N LEU A 26 4.73 2.21 -9.49
CA LEU A 26 4.97 2.09 -8.05
C LEU A 26 6.09 1.08 -7.75
N SER A 27 6.14 -0.06 -8.45
CA SER A 27 7.22 -1.05 -8.28
C SER A 27 8.61 -0.53 -8.68
N ALA A 28 8.68 0.46 -9.57
CA ALA A 28 9.94 1.09 -9.97
C ALA A 28 10.36 2.26 -9.06
N CYS A 29 9.49 2.69 -8.14
CA CYS A 29 9.77 3.80 -7.25
C CYS A 29 10.67 3.37 -6.07
N GLN A 30 11.65 4.20 -5.72
CA GLN A 30 12.60 3.95 -4.62
C GLN A 30 12.34 4.82 -3.37
N SER A 31 11.11 5.31 -3.21
CA SER A 31 10.77 6.16 -2.07
C SER A 31 10.55 5.35 -0.80
N ASN A 32 11.26 5.69 0.28
CA ASN A 32 11.06 5.10 1.62
C ASN A 32 9.70 5.49 2.26
N ARG A 33 8.95 6.40 1.65
CA ARG A 33 7.61 6.81 2.11
C ARG A 33 6.48 6.00 1.46
N LEU A 34 6.79 5.13 0.50
CA LEU A 34 5.82 4.31 -0.21
C LEU A 34 6.05 2.83 0.13
N PRO A 35 4.97 2.04 0.31
CA PRO A 35 5.10 0.60 0.44
C PRO A 35 5.73 0.01 -0.83
N ARG A 36 6.77 -0.82 -0.66
CA ARG A 36 7.42 -1.48 -1.80
C ARG A 36 6.51 -2.56 -2.36
N VAL A 37 6.37 -2.58 -3.69
CA VAL A 37 5.67 -3.66 -4.38
C VAL A 37 6.66 -4.80 -4.60
N GLU A 38 6.40 -5.95 -3.96
CA GLU A 38 7.21 -7.16 -4.11
C GLU A 38 6.87 -7.91 -5.39
N ALA A 39 5.57 -7.99 -5.71
CA ALA A 39 5.10 -8.76 -6.85
C ALA A 39 3.74 -8.29 -7.32
N THR A 40 3.50 -8.52 -8.62
CA THR A 40 2.16 -8.46 -9.20
C THR A 40 1.89 -9.74 -9.99
N TYR A 41 0.66 -10.22 -9.96
CA TYR A 41 0.24 -11.38 -10.73
C TYR A 41 -1.25 -11.32 -11.07
N GLU A 42 -1.63 -12.05 -12.12
CA GLU A 42 -3.00 -12.10 -12.62
C GLU A 42 -3.69 -13.39 -12.17
N LEU A 43 -4.98 -13.27 -11.90
CA LEU A 43 -5.97 -14.33 -11.79
C LEU A 43 -7.02 -14.10 -12.90
N PRO A 44 -7.88 -15.08 -13.21
CA PRO A 44 -8.84 -14.95 -14.31
C PRO A 44 -9.73 -13.68 -14.24
N ASP A 45 -10.14 -13.28 -13.04
CA ASP A 45 -11.01 -12.12 -12.80
C ASP A 45 -10.34 -10.96 -12.05
N ARG A 46 -9.08 -11.13 -11.62
CA ARG A 46 -8.42 -10.22 -10.69
C ARG A 46 -6.94 -9.98 -10.99
N PHE A 47 -6.52 -8.75 -10.75
CA PHE A 47 -5.12 -8.38 -10.61
C PHE A 47 -4.75 -8.34 -9.13
N VAL A 48 -3.64 -8.98 -8.75
CA VAL A 48 -3.19 -9.02 -7.36
C VAL A 48 -1.86 -8.31 -7.22
N ILE A 49 -1.77 -7.42 -6.23
CA ILE A 49 -0.52 -6.77 -5.83
C ILE A 49 -0.12 -7.28 -4.46
N VAL A 50 1.16 -7.62 -4.32
CA VAL A 50 1.81 -7.93 -3.05
C VAL A 50 2.76 -6.79 -2.73
N TYR A 51 2.62 -6.20 -1.54
CA TYR A 51 3.47 -5.12 -1.07
C TYR A 51 3.73 -5.24 0.43
N ASP A 52 4.72 -4.50 0.91
CA ASP A 52 5.11 -4.50 2.32
C ASP A 52 3.95 -4.14 3.25
N TYR A 53 3.87 -4.83 4.38
CA TYR A 53 3.03 -4.39 5.49
C TYR A 53 3.74 -3.28 6.27
N VAL A 54 3.09 -2.12 6.36
CA VAL A 54 3.56 -1.02 7.21
C VAL A 54 2.85 -1.12 8.57
N PRO A 55 3.58 -1.33 9.67
CA PRO A 55 2.97 -1.38 11.00
C PRO A 55 2.47 0.00 11.45
N GLY A 56 1.37 0.01 12.20
CA GLY A 56 0.76 1.21 12.76
C GLY A 56 -0.67 1.44 12.27
N SER A 57 -1.30 2.48 12.81
CA SER A 57 -2.64 2.90 12.40
C SER A 57 -2.56 3.73 11.13
N THR A 58 -3.57 3.59 10.27
CA THR A 58 -3.75 4.49 9.12
C THR A 58 -4.07 5.90 9.61
N LEU A 59 -3.70 6.91 8.82
CA LEU A 59 -4.06 8.30 9.14
C LEU A 59 -5.58 8.48 9.33
N ALA A 60 -6.38 7.74 8.56
CA ALA A 60 -7.83 7.76 8.68
C ALA A 60 -8.29 7.28 10.08
N GLN A 61 -7.75 6.16 10.57
CA GLN A 61 -8.06 5.67 11.92
C GLN A 61 -7.64 6.67 12.99
N ILE A 62 -6.45 7.27 12.87
CA ILE A 62 -5.97 8.26 13.85
C ILE A 62 -6.93 9.48 13.90
N VAL A 63 -7.38 9.97 12.75
CA VAL A 63 -8.33 11.08 12.66
C VAL A 63 -9.72 10.69 13.14
N GLU A 64 -10.16 9.47 12.89
CA GLU A 64 -11.44 8.96 13.38
C GLU A 64 -11.46 8.87 14.91
N GLU A 65 -10.37 8.40 15.51
CA GLU A 65 -10.23 8.25 16.97
C GLU A 65 -10.02 9.59 17.70
N ASN A 66 -9.20 10.49 17.15
CA ASN A 66 -8.78 11.72 17.82
C ASN A 66 -9.48 12.98 17.30
N GLY A 67 -10.31 12.85 16.26
CA GLY A 67 -10.86 13.98 15.54
C GLY A 67 -9.78 14.75 14.77
N ARG A 68 -9.99 16.06 14.63
CA ARG A 68 -9.08 16.93 13.87
C ARG A 68 -7.70 17.00 14.54
N LEU A 69 -6.66 16.60 13.80
CA LEU A 69 -5.28 16.74 14.25
C LEU A 69 -4.86 18.20 14.36
N ALA A 70 -4.09 18.51 15.40
CA ALA A 70 -3.44 19.81 15.54
C ALA A 70 -2.39 20.00 14.43
N PRO A 71 -2.19 21.22 13.91
CA PRO A 71 -1.30 21.45 12.77
C PRO A 71 0.15 20.94 12.96
N ASN A 72 0.67 21.06 14.18
CA ASN A 72 2.01 20.58 14.53
C ASN A 72 2.14 19.04 14.44
N VAL A 73 1.07 18.31 14.75
CA VAL A 73 1.03 16.84 14.64
C VAL A 73 0.84 16.43 13.19
N ALA A 74 -0.03 17.13 12.46
CA ALA A 74 -0.30 16.83 11.05
C ALA A 74 0.97 16.90 10.18
N VAL A 75 1.82 17.92 10.38
CA VAL A 75 3.06 18.10 9.60
C VAL A 75 4.07 16.98 9.84
N GLN A 76 4.09 16.35 11.01
CA GLN A 76 5.02 15.27 11.33
C GLN A 76 4.65 13.92 10.67
N LEU A 77 3.42 13.80 10.15
CA LEU A 77 2.90 12.56 9.56
C LEU A 77 3.09 12.49 8.03
N ILE A 78 3.75 13.49 7.42
CA ILE A 78 3.93 13.64 5.97
C ILE A 78 5.39 13.40 5.56
#